data_AF-A0A6H1ZT18-F1
#
_entry.id   AF-A0A6H1ZT18-F1
#
_cell.length_a   1.000
_cell.length_b   1.000
_cell.length_c   1.000
_cell.angle_alpha   90.00
_cell.angle_beta   90.00
_cell.angle_gamma   90.00
#
_symmetry.space_group_name_H-M   'P 1'
#
loop_
_entity.id
_entity.type
_entity.pdbx_description
1 polymer ?
#
loop_
_entity_poly.entity_id
_entity_poly.type
_entity_poly.pdbx_seq_one_letter_code
_entity_poly.pdbx_strand_id
1 'polypeptide(L)'
;MAEKRTTWIDTDSINTGTMPKGSPGFLVEISPQGKATRYNLRDTPAKTNRSGEAKLTGWCGTTNNVSVDAAGVWKPVMLSLNGMRTQIQEVDRAELELFLEAVGWPELLPDNEEG
;
A
#
# COMPACT_ATOMS: atom_id res chain seq x y z
N MET A 1 3.65 8.14 -21.13
CA MET A 1 3.66 8.67 -19.75
C MET A 1 2.71 7.77 -18.98
N ALA A 2 3.19 6.94 -18.06
CA ALA A 2 2.28 6.10 -17.28
C ALA A 2 1.42 7.00 -16.40
N GLU A 3 0.09 6.89 -16.50
CA GLU A 3 -0.82 7.66 -15.66
C GLU A 3 -0.73 7.12 -14.23
N LYS A 4 -0.18 7.94 -13.32
CA LYS A 4 -0.12 7.60 -11.90
C LYS A 4 -1.52 7.48 -11.34
N ARG A 5 -1.83 6.33 -10.76
CA ARG A 5 -3.14 6.10 -10.14
C ARG A 5 -3.25 6.93 -8.86
N THR A 6 -4.41 7.52 -8.65
CA THR A 6 -4.73 8.26 -7.41
C THR A 6 -6.03 7.73 -6.83
N THR A 7 -6.10 7.63 -5.51
CA THR A 7 -7.33 7.26 -4.81
C THR A 7 -7.45 8.01 -3.50
N TRP A 8 -8.66 8.06 -2.94
CA TRP A 8 -8.94 8.66 -1.65
C TRP A 8 -9.14 7.56 -0.62
N ILE A 9 -8.40 7.66 0.48
CA ILE A 9 -8.51 6.75 1.61
C ILE A 9 -8.84 7.53 2.88
N ASP A 10 -9.33 6.83 3.90
CA ASP A 10 -9.55 7.45 5.20
C ASP A 10 -8.21 7.85 5.82
N THR A 11 -8.17 9.00 6.48
CA THR A 11 -6.92 9.51 7.07
C THR A 11 -6.50 8.69 8.28
N ASP A 12 -7.45 8.08 9.01
CA ASP A 12 -7.16 7.10 10.06
C ASP A 12 -6.41 5.88 9.50
N SER A 13 -6.66 5.55 8.24
CA SER A 13 -5.96 4.46 7.53
C SER A 13 -4.53 4.83 7.08
N ILE A 14 -4.08 6.06 7.36
CA ILE A 14 -2.70 6.55 7.16
C ILE A 14 -2.11 6.88 8.52
N ASN A 15 -2.03 5.90 9.41
CA ASN A 15 -1.30 6.04 10.69
C ASN A 15 -1.11 4.71 11.42
N THR A 16 -0.96 3.60 10.71
CA THR A 16 -0.74 2.31 11.38
C THR A 16 0.74 2.13 11.71
N GLY A 17 1.30 2.92 12.64
CA GLY A 17 2.67 2.72 13.14
C GLY A 17 3.51 3.98 13.32
N THR A 18 4.83 3.81 13.28
CA THR A 18 5.88 4.83 13.53
C THR A 18 6.15 5.73 12.32
N MET A 19 5.31 5.71 11.27
CA MET A 19 5.57 6.46 10.04
C MET A 19 5.42 7.97 10.23
N PRO A 20 6.33 8.78 9.67
CA PRO A 20 6.13 10.22 9.56
C PRO A 20 4.87 10.52 8.73
N LYS A 21 4.10 11.52 9.17
CA LYS A 21 2.97 12.03 8.38
C LYS A 21 3.49 12.49 7.01
N GLY A 22 2.90 11.97 5.94
CA GLY A 22 3.30 12.33 4.59
C GLY A 22 4.23 11.32 3.90
N SER A 23 4.77 10.35 4.64
CA SER A 23 5.69 9.38 4.04
C SER A 23 4.98 8.37 3.13
N PRO A 24 5.67 7.89 2.07
CA PRO A 24 5.22 6.73 1.32
C PRO A 24 5.09 5.51 2.22
N GLY A 25 4.19 4.59 1.85
CA GLY A 25 3.98 3.34 2.56
C GLY A 25 3.37 2.27 1.67
N PHE A 26 3.34 1.04 2.17
CA PHE A 26 2.73 -0.11 1.50
C PHE A 26 1.21 -0.01 1.60
N LEU A 27 0.53 0.06 0.46
CA LEU A 27 -0.92 0.07 0.40
C LEU A 27 -1.46 -1.36 0.48
N VAL A 28 -2.35 -1.57 1.44
CA VAL A 28 -3.02 -2.85 1.64
C VAL A 28 -4.52 -2.65 1.46
N GLU A 29 -5.08 -3.35 0.48
CA GLU A 29 -6.51 -3.45 0.29
C GLU A 29 -7.07 -4.56 1.17
N ILE A 30 -8.11 -4.24 1.93
CA ILE A 30 -8.80 -5.15 2.83
C ILE A 30 -10.26 -5.19 2.40
N SER A 31 -10.67 -6.34 1.90
CA SER A 31 -11.99 -6.58 1.31
C SER A 31 -12.76 -7.64 2.12
N PRO A 32 -13.50 -7.23 3.16
CA PRO A 32 -14.38 -8.10 3.93
C PRO A 32 -15.66 -8.46 3.15
N GLN A 33 -16.08 -9.73 3.21
CA GLN A 33 -17.32 -10.18 2.58
C GLN A 33 -18.54 -9.46 3.16
N GLY A 34 -19.33 -8.83 2.28
CA GLY A 34 -20.56 -8.11 2.66
C GLY A 34 -20.33 -6.73 3.29
N LYS A 35 -19.11 -6.19 3.24
CA LYS A 35 -18.75 -4.86 3.75
C LYS A 35 -17.95 -4.08 2.71
N ALA A 36 -17.85 -2.77 2.89
CA ALA A 36 -17.03 -1.92 2.03
C ALA A 36 -15.54 -2.25 2.19
N THR A 37 -14.84 -2.33 1.06
CA THR A 37 -13.37 -2.42 0.99
C THR A 37 -12.74 -1.21 1.65
N ARG A 38 -11.64 -1.45 2.37
CA ARG A 38 -10.84 -0.42 3.04
C ARG A 38 -9.40 -0.53 2.60
N TYR A 39 -8.74 0.61 2.52
CA TYR A 39 -7.34 0.70 2.16
C TYR A 39 -6.56 1.17 3.37
N ASN A 40 -5.46 0.50 3.70
CA ASN A 40 -4.55 0.90 4.78
C ASN A 40 -3.15 1.13 4.24
N LEU A 41 -2.52 2.23 4.64
CA LEU A 41 -1.14 2.53 4.32
C LEU A 41 -0.24 2.16 5.50
N ARG A 42 0.72 1.28 5.28
CA ARG A 42 1.57 0.68 6.31
C ARG A 42 3.06 0.95 6.08
N ASP A 43 3.87 0.91 7.13
CA ASP A 43 5.35 0.92 7.03
C ASP A 43 5.92 -0.43 6.61
N THR A 44 5.15 -1.50 6.81
CA THR A 44 5.56 -2.86 6.49
C THR A 44 4.77 -3.44 5.32
N PRO A 45 5.41 -4.24 4.46
CA PRO A 45 4.72 -4.91 3.37
C PRO A 45 3.69 -5.91 3.90
N ALA A 46 2.60 -6.09 3.15
CA ALA A 46 1.64 -7.14 3.46
C ALA A 46 2.33 -8.51 3.31
N LYS A 47 2.00 -9.44 4.21
CA LYS A 47 2.56 -10.79 4.22
C LYS A 47 1.51 -11.79 3.81
N THR A 48 1.92 -12.80 3.06
CA THR A 48 1.03 -13.89 2.67
C THR A 48 0.62 -14.70 3.89
N ASN A 49 -0.67 -15.02 4.01
CA ASN A 49 -1.18 -15.76 5.17
C ASN A 49 -0.67 -17.21 5.23
N ARG A 50 -0.25 -17.78 4.09
CA ARG A 50 0.20 -19.18 3.99
C ARG A 50 1.69 -19.35 4.23
N SER A 51 2.53 -18.49 3.66
CA SER A 51 4.00 -18.60 3.74
C SER A 51 4.64 -17.56 4.66
N GLY A 52 3.93 -16.48 5.01
CA GLY A 52 4.50 -15.34 5.75
C GLY A 52 5.40 -14.45 4.90
N GLU A 53 5.50 -14.71 3.59
CA GLU A 53 6.34 -13.96 2.65
C GLU A 53 5.76 -12.58 2.40
N ALA A 54 6.62 -11.56 2.45
CA ALA A 54 6.25 -10.19 2.10
C ALA A 54 5.92 -10.09 0.60
N LYS A 55 4.90 -9.31 0.26
CA LYS A 55 4.46 -9.13 -1.13
C LYS A 55 4.22 -7.67 -1.41
N LEU A 56 4.78 -7.19 -2.52
CA LEU A 56 4.56 -5.80 -2.96
C LEU A 56 3.18 -5.63 -3.59
N THR A 57 2.78 -6.56 -4.45
CA THR A 57 1.52 -6.51 -5.20
C THR A 57 0.83 -7.87 -5.28
N GLY A 58 -0.50 -7.85 -5.29
CA GLY A 58 -1.36 -9.02 -5.48
C GLY A 58 -1.86 -9.64 -4.17
N TRP A 59 -2.62 -10.73 -4.30
CA TRP A 59 -3.31 -11.36 -3.18
C TRP A 59 -2.35 -11.91 -2.12
N CYS A 60 -2.62 -11.53 -0.86
CA CYS A 60 -1.88 -11.96 0.33
C CYS A 60 -2.65 -13.01 1.15
N GLY A 61 -3.92 -13.26 0.87
CA GLY A 61 -4.68 -14.31 1.55
C GLY A 61 -6.07 -13.87 1.96
N THR A 62 -6.85 -14.83 2.41
CA THR A 62 -8.18 -14.58 2.97
C THR A 62 -8.28 -15.26 4.32
N THR A 63 -8.65 -14.50 5.36
CA THR A 63 -8.85 -14.98 6.73
C THR A 63 -10.19 -14.48 7.24
N ASN A 64 -11.02 -15.35 7.83
CA ASN A 64 -12.33 -14.98 8.38
C ASN A 64 -13.21 -14.17 7.40
N ASN A 65 -13.29 -14.60 6.14
CA ASN A 65 -14.01 -13.91 5.05
C ASN A 65 -13.51 -12.49 4.77
N VAL A 66 -12.26 -12.19 5.11
CA VAL A 66 -11.58 -10.93 4.77
C VAL A 66 -10.43 -11.23 3.83
N SER A 67 -10.55 -10.80 2.59
CA SER A 67 -9.46 -10.85 1.62
C SER A 67 -8.51 -9.68 1.84
N VAL A 68 -7.21 -9.96 1.76
CA VAL A 68 -6.14 -8.96 1.89
C VAL A 68 -5.28 -9.03 0.65
N ASP A 69 -5.11 -7.88 0.01
CA ASP A 69 -4.37 -7.74 -1.24
C ASP A 69 -3.34 -6.60 -1.09
N ALA A 70 -2.11 -6.86 -1.51
CA ALA A 70 -1.07 -5.84 -1.59
C ALA A 70 -1.27 -5.02 -2.87
N ALA A 71 -1.25 -3.69 -2.75
CA ALA A 71 -1.51 -2.77 -3.84
C ALA A 71 -0.29 -1.89 -4.18
N GLY A 72 0.92 -2.31 -3.83
CA GLY A 72 2.15 -1.56 -4.09
C GLY A 72 2.45 -0.49 -3.05
N VAL A 73 3.28 0.49 -3.43
CA VAL A 73 3.68 1.62 -2.57
C VAL A 73 3.01 2.90 -3.04
N TRP A 74 2.43 3.61 -2.09
CA TRP A 74 1.68 4.82 -2.34
C TRP A 74 2.12 5.92 -1.38
N LYS A 75 2.02 7.17 -1.81
CA LYS A 75 2.31 8.34 -0.98
C LYS A 75 1.08 9.22 -0.83
N PRO A 76 0.85 9.81 0.35
CA PRO A 76 -0.15 10.86 0.52
C PRO A 76 0.28 12.12 -0.24
N VAL A 77 -0.61 12.65 -1.06
CA VAL A 77 -0.37 13.85 -1.88
C VAL A 77 -1.19 15.04 -1.41
N MET A 78 -2.38 14.79 -0.83
CA MET A 78 -3.28 15.86 -0.44
C MET A 78 -4.22 15.42 0.68
N LEU A 79 -4.44 16.29 1.66
CA LEU A 79 -5.51 16.13 2.66
C LEU A 79 -6.78 16.81 2.16
N SER A 80 -7.92 16.17 2.38
CA SER A 80 -9.23 16.78 2.13
C SER A 80 -9.44 17.97 3.08
N LEU A 81 -10.27 18.93 2.67
CA LEU A 81 -10.60 20.13 3.46
C LEU A 81 -11.11 19.80 4.88
N ASN A 82 -11.83 18.68 5.03
CA ASN A 82 -12.37 18.26 6.31
C ASN A 82 -11.38 17.41 7.15
N GLY A 83 -10.18 17.13 6.64
CA GLY A 83 -9.15 16.33 7.31
C GLY A 83 -9.46 14.83 7.48
N MET A 84 -10.64 14.37 7.06
CA MET A 84 -11.08 12.97 7.23
C MET A 84 -10.53 12.04 6.15
N ARG A 85 -10.25 12.54 4.94
CA ARG A 85 -9.73 11.74 3.84
C ARG A 85 -8.42 12.30 3.33
N THR A 86 -7.54 11.41 2.91
CA THR A 86 -6.28 11.75 2.29
C THR A 86 -6.21 11.12 0.91
N GLN A 87 -5.88 11.94 -0.08
CA GLN A 87 -5.58 11.48 -1.42
C GLN A 87 -4.17 10.88 -1.39
N ILE A 88 -4.08 9.65 -1.88
CA ILE A 88 -2.82 8.95 -2.09
C ILE A 88 -2.59 8.77 -3.59
N GLN A 89 -1.32 8.69 -3.97
CA GLN A 89 -0.86 8.46 -5.32
C GLN A 89 0.16 7.33 -5.33
N GLU A 90 0.09 6.48 -6.35
CA GLU A 90 1.08 5.46 -6.62
C GLU A 90 2.45 6.11 -6.90
N VAL A 91 3.51 5.59 -6.27
CA VAL A 91 4.86 6.10 -6.49
C VAL A 91 5.45 5.55 -7.78
N ASP A 92 6.32 6.30 -8.46
CA ASP A 92 7.03 5.77 -9.64
C ASP A 92 8.03 4.68 -9.23
N ARG A 93 8.52 3.93 -10.21
CA ARG A 93 9.58 2.93 -10.01
C ARG A 93 10.80 3.50 -9.27
N ALA A 94 11.31 4.66 -9.67
CA ALA A 94 12.46 5.27 -9.01
C ALA A 94 12.19 5.63 -7.54
N GLU A 95 10.97 6.09 -7.23
CA GLU A 95 10.55 6.38 -5.84
C GLU A 95 10.35 5.09 -5.04
N LEU A 96 9.80 4.05 -5.68
CA LEU A 96 9.63 2.71 -5.11
C LEU A 96 10.98 2.10 -4.74
N GLU A 97 11.96 2.14 -5.65
CA GLU A 97 13.31 1.62 -5.43
C GLU A 97 13.97 2.26 -4.20
N LEU A 98 13.95 3.60 -4.14
CA LEU A 98 14.47 4.35 -3.01
C LEU A 98 13.74 4.02 -1.70
N PHE A 99 12.41 3.90 -1.76
CA PHE A 99 11.62 3.55 -0.59
C PHE A 99 11.95 2.15 -0.08
N LEU A 100 11.95 1.15 -0.96
CA LEU A 100 12.25 -0.24 -0.64
C LEU A 100 13.65 -0.41 -0.06
N GLU A 101 14.65 0.28 -0.62
CA GLU A 101 16.01 0.29 -0.07
C GLU A 101 16.04 0.92 1.34
N ALA A 102 15.34 2.05 1.53
CA ALA A 102 15.27 2.73 2.82
C ALA A 102 14.56 1.91 3.91
N VAL A 103 13.52 1.15 3.55
CA VAL A 103 12.80 0.29 4.49
C VAL A 103 13.41 -1.11 4.66
N GLY A 104 14.47 -1.43 3.91
CA GLY A 104 15.17 -2.71 3.99
C GLY A 104 14.49 -3.87 3.26
N TRP A 105 13.70 -3.59 2.22
CA TRP A 105 13.01 -4.57 1.37
C TRP A 105 13.35 -4.44 -0.12
N PRO A 106 14.63 -4.32 -0.53
CA PRO A 106 15.00 -4.16 -1.95
C PRO A 106 14.59 -5.37 -2.81
N GLU A 107 14.48 -6.56 -2.22
CA GLU A 107 14.07 -7.81 -2.89
C GLU A 107 12.62 -7.82 -3.39
N LEU A 108 11.77 -6.91 -2.87
CA LEU A 108 10.37 -6.81 -3.28
C LEU A 108 10.19 -6.03 -4.58
N LEU A 109 11.25 -5.40 -5.09
CA LEU A 109 11.20 -4.68 -6.34
C LEU A 109 10.85 -5.68 -7.46
N PRO A 110 9.81 -5.39 -8.28
CA PRO A 110 9.45 -6.29 -9.37
C PRO A 110 10.62 -6.36 -10.35
N ASP A 111 11.18 -7.56 -10.50
CA ASP A 111 12.12 -7.86 -11.57
C ASP A 111 11.39 -7.61 -12.88
N ASN A 112 11.96 -6.75 -13.71
CA ASN A 112 11.29 -6.25 -14.90
C ASN A 112 11.35 -7.31 -16.01
N GLU A 113 10.72 -8.46 -15.81
CA GLU A 113 10.38 -9.36 -16.91
C GLU A 113 9.13 -8.81 -17.58
N GLU A 114 9.39 -7.92 -18.55
CA GLU A 114 8.42 -7.55 -19.58
C GLU A 114 7.87 -8.82 -20.23
N GLY A 115 6.54 -8.94 -20.22
CA GLY A 115 5.79 -9.82 -21.13
C GLY A 115 5.04 -8.98 -22.13
#